data_AF-A0AAD3HG88-F1
#
_entry.id   AF-A0AAD3HG88-F1
#
_cell.length_a   1.000
_cell.length_b   1.000
_cell.length_c   1.000
_cell.angle_alpha   90.00
_cell.angle_beta   90.00
_cell.angle_gamma   90.00
#
_symmetry.space_group_name_H-M   'P 1'
#
loop_
_entity.id
_entity.type
_entity.pdbx_description
1 polymer ?
#
loop_
_entity_poly.entity_id
_entity_poly.type
_entity_poly.pdbx_seq_one_letter_code
_entity_poly.pdbx_strand_id
1 'polypeptide(L)'
;MPPNSSLAAEADVSFFGPDEVQAHSQLVKLEEEIQSAIDQIPGSWEAAAIGGSAVTDKLLQELLSRMRGQIRDLELLSEEQDTDDQTAAVEACVELHQAEYQRLAAAIATAKRQARRQQQQTAEQQRRELFAGASLPALQREYRSVAEAVGGTRQVTESLQRARAVLGQQVEQTAATMAVLDSSNAVLGAAKEEFTGQQQLNRR
;
A
#
# COMPACT_ATOMS: atom_id res chain seq x y z
N MET A 1 3.56 -14.27 -29.69
CA MET A 1 4.55 -14.97 -28.85
C MET A 1 5.13 -16.06 -29.70
N PRO A 2 6.46 -16.12 -29.90
CA PRO A 2 7.04 -17.24 -30.64
C PRO A 2 6.84 -18.53 -29.83
N PRO A 3 6.84 -19.70 -30.48
CA PRO A 3 6.65 -20.97 -29.80
C PRO A 3 7.74 -21.17 -28.74
N ASN A 4 7.33 -21.61 -27.54
CA ASN A 4 8.20 -22.04 -26.44
C ASN A 4 8.87 -23.40 -26.76
N SER A 5 9.27 -23.64 -28.00
CA SER A 5 10.09 -24.80 -28.35
C SER A 5 11.55 -24.47 -28.03
N SER A 6 12.22 -25.40 -27.36
CA SER A 6 13.68 -25.37 -27.20
C SER A 6 14.33 -25.36 -28.59
N LEU A 7 15.28 -24.45 -28.87
CA LEU A 7 16.05 -24.54 -30.13
C LEU A 7 16.82 -25.85 -30.21
N ALA A 8 17.29 -26.35 -29.06
CA ALA A 8 18.16 -27.52 -29.03
C ALA A 8 17.39 -28.82 -29.29
N ALA A 9 16.07 -28.85 -29.07
CA ALA A 9 15.24 -30.03 -29.34
C ALA A 9 15.17 -30.41 -30.84
N GLU A 10 15.56 -29.52 -31.76
CA GLU A 10 15.61 -29.77 -33.20
C GLU A 10 17.02 -30.16 -33.70
N ALA A 11 17.98 -30.38 -32.79
CA ALA A 11 19.33 -30.79 -33.17
C ALA A 11 19.32 -32.11 -33.98
N ASP A 12 20.19 -32.20 -34.98
CA ASP A 12 20.37 -33.43 -35.75
C ASP A 12 21.18 -34.45 -34.93
N VAL A 13 20.47 -35.39 -34.32
CA VAL A 13 21.02 -36.41 -33.41
C VAL A 13 21.41 -37.69 -34.17
N SER A 14 21.39 -37.68 -35.51
CA SER A 14 21.54 -38.90 -36.33
C SER A 14 22.92 -39.57 -36.24
N PHE A 15 23.95 -38.82 -35.84
CA PHE A 15 25.33 -39.31 -35.70
C PHE A 15 25.70 -39.72 -34.27
N PHE A 16 24.78 -39.59 -33.32
CA PHE A 16 25.09 -39.73 -31.91
C PHE A 16 25.12 -41.21 -31.49
N GLY A 17 26.01 -41.53 -30.57
CA GLY A 17 25.97 -42.79 -29.84
C GLY A 17 24.88 -42.79 -28.75
N PRO A 18 24.71 -43.93 -28.05
CA PRO A 18 23.66 -44.09 -27.05
C PRO A 18 23.81 -43.13 -25.87
N ASP A 19 25.05 -42.81 -25.48
CA ASP A 19 25.34 -41.99 -24.31
C ASP A 19 25.08 -40.50 -24.60
N GLU A 20 25.38 -40.04 -25.81
CA GLU A 20 25.14 -38.68 -26.30
C GLU A 20 23.65 -38.44 -26.51
N VAL A 21 22.92 -39.41 -27.08
CA VAL A 21 21.45 -39.35 -27.19
C VAL A 21 20.82 -39.26 -25.80
N GLN A 22 21.33 -40.03 -24.84
CA GLN A 22 20.83 -39.98 -23.48
C GLN A 22 21.11 -38.63 -22.82
N ALA A 23 22.33 -38.09 -22.94
CA ALA A 23 22.71 -36.77 -22.41
C ALA A 23 21.87 -35.65 -23.04
N HIS A 24 21.72 -35.65 -24.36
CA HIS A 24 20.86 -34.71 -25.09
C HIS A 24 19.41 -34.76 -24.60
N SER A 25 18.82 -35.96 -24.47
CA SER A 25 17.44 -36.11 -24.00
C SER A 25 17.24 -35.61 -22.56
N GLN A 26 18.27 -35.72 -21.71
CA GLN A 26 18.24 -35.19 -20.34
C GLN A 26 18.34 -33.66 -20.33
N LEU A 27 19.16 -33.08 -21.20
CA LEU A 27 19.25 -31.64 -21.39
C LEU A 27 17.91 -31.03 -21.85
N VAL A 28 17.26 -31.63 -22.86
CA VAL A 28 15.95 -31.16 -23.35
C VAL A 28 14.90 -31.20 -22.23
N LYS A 29 14.87 -32.26 -21.41
CA LYS A 29 13.97 -32.33 -20.25
C LYS A 29 14.27 -31.24 -19.21
N LEU A 30 15.55 -30.98 -18.94
CA LEU A 30 15.95 -29.90 -18.02
C LEU A 30 15.56 -28.52 -18.55
N GLU A 31 15.67 -28.30 -19.86
CA GLU A 31 15.22 -27.05 -20.50
C GLU A 31 13.71 -26.86 -20.36
N GLU A 32 12.90 -27.91 -20.57
CA GLU A 32 11.46 -27.88 -20.34
C GLU A 32 11.11 -27.60 -18.87
N GLU A 33 11.81 -28.23 -17.93
CA GLU A 33 11.65 -27.99 -16.49
C GLU A 33 11.97 -26.53 -16.13
N ILE A 34 13.07 -25.97 -16.68
CA ILE A 34 13.45 -24.57 -16.47
C ILE A 34 12.41 -23.64 -17.07
N GLN A 35 11.91 -23.92 -18.28
CA GLN A 35 10.89 -23.11 -18.93
C GLN A 35 9.57 -23.11 -18.14
N SER A 36 9.14 -24.28 -17.67
CA SER A 36 7.97 -24.41 -16.78
C SER A 36 8.18 -23.63 -15.47
N ALA A 37 9.39 -23.67 -14.89
CA ALA A 37 9.71 -22.89 -13.70
C ALA A 37 9.68 -21.38 -13.98
N ILE A 38 10.13 -20.92 -15.16
CA ILE A 38 10.06 -19.51 -15.58
C ILE A 38 8.61 -19.05 -15.69
N ASP A 39 7.75 -19.85 -16.32
CA ASP A 39 6.33 -19.55 -16.52
C ASP A 39 5.56 -19.47 -15.18
N GLN A 40 6.06 -20.13 -14.14
CA GLN A 40 5.51 -20.08 -12.77
C GLN A 40 6.00 -18.87 -11.95
N ILE A 41 7.08 -18.17 -12.34
CA ILE A 41 7.63 -17.01 -11.61
C ILE A 41 6.57 -15.90 -11.39
N PRO A 42 5.77 -15.50 -12.40
CA PRO A 42 4.76 -14.47 -12.21
C PRO A 42 3.66 -14.83 -11.20
N GLY A 43 3.36 -16.11 -11.01
CA GLY A 43 2.38 -16.59 -10.01
C GLY A 43 2.99 -16.95 -8.65
N SER A 44 4.32 -17.02 -8.56
CA SER A 44 4.99 -17.52 -7.36
C SER A 44 4.84 -16.59 -6.15
N TRP A 45 4.61 -15.29 -6.36
CA TRP A 45 4.44 -14.33 -5.26
C TRP A 45 3.03 -14.41 -4.64
N GLU A 46 2.00 -14.72 -5.43
CA GLU A 46 0.66 -15.03 -4.91
C GLU A 46 0.69 -16.34 -4.11
N ALA A 47 1.37 -17.37 -4.65
CA ALA A 47 1.58 -18.63 -3.95
C ALA A 47 2.36 -18.43 -2.63
N ALA A 48 3.42 -17.61 -2.64
CA ALA A 48 4.19 -17.30 -1.43
C ALA A 48 3.35 -16.61 -0.34
N ALA A 49 2.42 -15.73 -0.71
CA ALA A 49 1.53 -15.05 0.23
C ALA A 49 0.54 -15.99 0.93
N ILE A 50 0.21 -17.12 0.29
CA ILE A 50 -0.74 -18.13 0.78
C ILE A 50 0.01 -19.33 1.42
N GLY A 51 1.34 -19.27 1.53
CA GLY A 51 2.16 -20.36 2.07
C GLY A 51 2.34 -21.55 1.10
N GLY A 52 2.04 -21.36 -0.19
CA GLY A 52 2.29 -22.33 -1.25
C GLY A 52 3.76 -22.40 -1.67
N SER A 53 4.10 -23.43 -2.44
CA SER A 53 5.45 -23.62 -3.00
C SER A 53 5.75 -22.55 -4.06
N ALA A 54 6.46 -21.50 -3.67
CA ALA A 54 6.94 -20.50 -4.60
C ALA A 54 8.21 -21.01 -5.29
N VAL A 55 8.35 -20.74 -6.59
CA VAL A 55 9.62 -20.93 -7.29
C VAL A 55 10.70 -20.11 -6.58
N THR A 56 11.61 -20.80 -5.89
CA THR A 56 12.67 -20.16 -5.13
C THR A 56 13.84 -19.83 -6.05
N ASP A 57 14.55 -18.74 -5.72
CA ASP A 57 15.78 -18.38 -6.44
C ASP A 57 16.82 -19.52 -6.42
N LYS A 58 16.86 -20.27 -5.31
CA LYS A 58 17.71 -21.44 -5.11
C LYS A 58 17.40 -22.56 -6.12
N LEU A 59 16.12 -22.89 -6.29
CA LEU A 59 15.70 -23.93 -7.24
C LEU A 59 16.12 -23.56 -8.67
N LEU A 60 15.92 -22.30 -9.08
CA LEU A 60 16.32 -21.84 -10.41
C LEU A 60 17.84 -21.89 -10.60
N GLN A 61 18.63 -21.55 -9.57
CA GLN A 61 20.09 -21.66 -9.64
C GLN A 61 20.56 -23.11 -9.70
N GLU A 62 19.91 -24.01 -8.98
CA GLU A 62 20.19 -25.44 -9.00
C GLU A 62 19.93 -26.04 -10.39
N LEU A 63 18.78 -25.73 -10.99
CA LEU A 63 18.43 -26.19 -12.35
C LEU A 63 19.44 -25.67 -13.39
N LEU A 64 19.80 -24.38 -13.36
CA LEU A 64 20.81 -23.82 -14.26
C LEU A 64 22.20 -24.45 -14.05
N SER A 65 22.56 -24.74 -12.79
CA SER A 65 23.84 -25.38 -12.48
C SER A 65 23.89 -26.82 -12.99
N ARG A 66 22.77 -27.54 -12.90
CA ARG A 66 22.61 -28.90 -13.43
C ARG A 66 22.68 -28.92 -14.96
N MET A 67 21.98 -28.00 -15.63
CA MET A 67 22.07 -27.84 -17.09
C MET A 67 23.51 -27.58 -17.54
N ARG A 68 24.22 -26.66 -16.88
CA ARG A 68 25.64 -26.38 -17.19
C ARG A 68 26.54 -27.59 -16.97
N GLY A 69 26.27 -28.40 -15.94
CA GLY A 69 26.99 -29.66 -15.71
C GLY A 69 26.80 -30.64 -16.86
N GLN A 70 25.56 -30.84 -17.29
CA GLN A 70 25.22 -31.75 -18.39
C GLN A 70 25.74 -31.28 -19.76
N ILE A 71 25.78 -29.97 -20.01
CA ILE A 71 26.46 -29.42 -21.20
C ILE A 71 27.94 -29.79 -21.20
N ARG A 72 28.60 -29.69 -20.03
CA ARG A 72 30.01 -30.06 -19.89
C ARG A 72 30.25 -31.57 -20.04
N ASP A 73 29.30 -32.39 -19.57
CA ASP A 73 29.36 -33.83 -19.78
C ASP A 73 29.25 -34.15 -21.29
N LEU A 74 28.39 -33.43 -22.03
CA LEU A 74 28.26 -33.57 -23.49
C LEU A 74 29.49 -33.07 -24.26
N GLU A 75 30.13 -31.98 -23.79
CA GLU A 75 31.42 -31.51 -24.30
C GLU A 75 32.49 -32.59 -24.17
N LEU A 76 32.57 -33.25 -23.01
CA LEU A 76 33.53 -34.34 -22.80
C LEU A 76 33.25 -35.53 -23.74
N LEU A 77 31.98 -35.90 -23.91
CA LEU A 77 31.60 -36.95 -24.86
C LEU A 77 31.99 -36.58 -26.31
N SER A 78 31.96 -35.31 -26.69
CA SER A 78 32.41 -34.88 -28.02
C SER A 78 33.91 -35.14 -28.25
N GLU A 79 34.74 -34.99 -27.21
CA GLU A 79 36.18 -35.24 -27.27
C GLU A 79 36.50 -36.75 -27.36
N GLU A 80 35.58 -37.61 -26.93
CA GLU A 80 35.72 -39.07 -26.90
C GLU A 80 35.24 -39.75 -28.21
N GLN A 81 34.76 -38.99 -29.20
CA GLN A 81 34.27 -39.56 -30.46
C GLN A 81 35.40 -40.11 -31.34
N ASP A 82 35.12 -41.24 -32.00
CA ASP A 82 36.07 -41.93 -32.88
C ASP A 82 36.20 -41.29 -34.27
N THR A 83 35.24 -40.46 -34.67
CA THR A 83 35.21 -39.85 -36.02
C THR A 83 34.94 -38.35 -35.97
N ASP A 84 35.64 -37.61 -36.84
CA ASP A 84 35.52 -36.15 -36.96
C ASP A 84 34.08 -35.69 -37.25
N ASP A 85 33.32 -36.48 -38.03
CA ASP A 85 31.92 -36.19 -38.35
C ASP A 85 31.02 -36.27 -37.10
N GLN A 86 31.27 -37.22 -36.20
CA GLN A 86 30.54 -37.36 -34.94
C GLN A 86 30.93 -36.25 -33.97
N THR A 87 32.23 -35.93 -33.85
CA THR A 87 32.70 -34.80 -33.04
C THR A 87 32.01 -33.51 -33.46
N ALA A 88 32.00 -33.20 -34.77
CA ALA A 88 31.37 -31.99 -35.29
C ALA A 88 29.85 -31.94 -35.02
N ALA A 89 29.16 -33.08 -35.11
CA ALA A 89 27.73 -33.16 -34.81
C ALA A 89 27.43 -32.91 -33.33
N VAL A 90 28.23 -33.49 -32.42
CA VAL A 90 28.06 -33.30 -30.97
C VAL A 90 28.44 -31.87 -30.56
N GLU A 91 29.53 -31.31 -31.10
CA GLU A 91 29.94 -29.92 -30.88
C GLU A 91 28.85 -28.91 -31.30
N ALA A 92 28.25 -29.10 -32.49
CA ALA A 92 27.15 -28.26 -32.95
C ALA A 92 25.94 -28.32 -32.00
N CYS A 93 25.66 -29.48 -31.43
CA CYS A 93 24.60 -29.65 -30.43
C CYS A 93 24.93 -28.99 -29.09
N VAL A 94 26.19 -29.07 -28.65
CA VAL A 94 26.69 -28.34 -27.48
C VAL A 94 26.48 -26.83 -27.67
N GLU A 95 26.85 -26.28 -28.83
CA GLU A 95 26.66 -24.86 -29.14
C GLU A 95 25.18 -24.44 -29.05
N LEU A 96 24.27 -25.28 -29.55
CA LEU A 96 22.82 -25.06 -29.43
C LEU A 96 22.35 -25.04 -27.97
N HIS A 97 22.79 -26.01 -27.16
CA HIS A 97 22.44 -26.05 -25.72
C HIS A 97 23.07 -24.89 -24.94
N GLN A 98 24.27 -24.44 -25.30
CA GLN A 98 24.89 -23.25 -24.70
C GLN A 98 24.10 -21.98 -25.05
N ALA A 99 23.61 -21.86 -26.29
CA ALA A 99 22.76 -20.75 -26.70
C ALA A 99 21.42 -20.76 -25.95
N GLU A 100 20.79 -21.93 -25.81
CA GLU A 100 19.58 -22.10 -25.01
C GLU A 100 19.79 -21.81 -23.52
N TYR A 101 20.91 -22.23 -22.94
CA TYR A 101 21.28 -21.86 -21.57
C TYR A 101 21.31 -20.33 -21.38
N GLN A 102 21.95 -19.60 -22.30
CA GLN A 102 22.03 -18.14 -22.22
C GLN A 102 20.64 -17.49 -22.38
N ARG A 103 19.83 -18.01 -23.30
CA ARG A 103 18.44 -17.57 -23.52
C ARG A 103 17.60 -17.78 -22.26
N LEU A 104 17.64 -18.97 -21.66
CA LEU A 104 16.90 -19.30 -20.44
C LEU A 104 17.37 -18.47 -19.24
N ALA A 105 18.68 -18.26 -19.07
CA ALA A 105 19.22 -17.40 -18.02
C ALA A 105 18.73 -15.95 -18.16
N ALA A 106 18.71 -15.42 -19.40
CA ALA A 106 18.16 -14.10 -19.69
C ALA A 106 16.64 -14.05 -19.42
N ALA A 107 15.91 -15.08 -19.84
CA ALA A 107 14.47 -15.20 -19.61
C ALA A 107 14.14 -15.19 -18.10
N ILE A 108 14.84 -15.97 -17.27
CA ILE A 108 14.73 -15.94 -15.81
C ILE A 108 14.94 -14.52 -15.26
N ALA A 109 16.00 -13.82 -15.71
CA ALA A 109 16.30 -12.47 -15.25
C ALA A 109 15.23 -11.45 -15.66
N THR A 110 14.61 -11.62 -16.83
CA THR A 110 13.49 -10.76 -17.28
C THR A 110 12.21 -11.06 -16.52
N ALA A 111 11.85 -12.34 -16.36
CA ALA A 111 10.68 -12.77 -15.60
C ALA A 111 10.75 -12.29 -14.14
N LYS A 112 11.90 -12.42 -13.47
CA LYS A 112 12.12 -11.87 -12.12
C LYS A 112 11.93 -10.36 -12.05
N ARG A 113 12.45 -9.62 -13.03
CA ARG A 113 12.27 -8.16 -13.10
C ARG A 113 10.81 -7.78 -13.33
N GLN A 114 10.11 -8.51 -14.19
CA GLN A 114 8.69 -8.30 -14.45
C GLN A 114 7.84 -8.59 -13.21
N ALA A 115 8.08 -9.71 -12.52
CA ALA A 115 7.40 -10.06 -11.28
C ALA A 115 7.58 -8.98 -10.20
N ARG A 116 8.81 -8.46 -10.02
CA ARG A 116 9.06 -7.35 -9.09
C ARG A 116 8.32 -6.06 -9.48
N ARG A 117 8.27 -5.73 -10.77
CA ARG A 117 7.50 -4.57 -11.25
C ARG A 117 6.01 -4.73 -11.02
N GLN A 118 5.46 -5.91 -11.30
CA GLN A 118 4.06 -6.22 -11.03
C GLN A 118 3.76 -6.13 -9.54
N GLN A 119 4.60 -6.70 -8.67
CA GLN A 119 4.47 -6.58 -7.22
C GLN A 119 4.45 -5.12 -6.76
N GLN A 120 5.35 -4.27 -7.29
CA GLN A 120 5.37 -2.84 -6.98
C GLN A 120 4.11 -2.13 -7.47
N GLN A 121 3.65 -2.42 -8.68
CA GLN A 121 2.42 -1.84 -9.22
C GLN A 121 1.20 -2.26 -8.39
N THR A 122 1.08 -3.54 -8.02
CA THR A 122 0.01 -4.04 -7.16
C THR A 122 0.07 -3.39 -5.78
N ALA A 123 1.25 -3.27 -5.17
CA ALA A 123 1.42 -2.59 -3.89
C ALA A 123 1.06 -1.10 -3.97
N GLU A 124 1.42 -0.41 -5.07
CA GLU A 124 1.03 0.98 -5.30
C GLU A 124 -0.47 1.13 -5.54
N GLN A 125 -1.09 0.19 -6.27
CA GLN A 125 -2.54 0.16 -6.48
C GLN A 125 -3.28 -0.07 -5.17
N GLN A 126 -2.91 -1.09 -4.39
CA GLN A 126 -3.45 -1.34 -3.05
C GLN A 126 -3.27 -0.12 -2.15
N ARG A 127 -2.09 0.52 -2.17
CA ARG A 127 -1.85 1.76 -1.44
C ARG A 127 -2.79 2.87 -1.90
N ARG A 128 -2.97 3.07 -3.22
CA ARG A 128 -3.91 4.05 -3.77
C ARG A 128 -5.35 3.74 -3.40
N GLU A 129 -5.76 2.48 -3.40
CA GLU A 129 -7.09 2.04 -2.99
C GLU A 129 -7.33 2.28 -1.49
N LEU A 130 -6.34 2.00 -0.65
CA LEU A 130 -6.41 2.31 0.78
C LEU A 130 -6.50 3.83 1.02
N PHE A 131 -5.75 4.64 0.27
CA PHE A 131 -5.84 6.10 0.34
C PHE A 131 -7.10 6.67 -0.32
N ALA A 132 -7.67 6.01 -1.33
CA ALA A 132 -8.93 6.41 -1.96
C ALA A 132 -10.13 6.03 -1.08
N GLY A 133 -10.07 4.88 -0.40
CA GLY A 133 -11.02 4.46 0.63
C GLY A 133 -10.96 5.37 1.86
N ALA A 134 -9.77 5.81 2.24
CA ALA A 134 -9.56 6.91 3.18
C ALA A 134 -9.66 8.27 2.46
N SER A 135 -10.76 8.51 1.74
CA SER A 135 -10.91 9.70 0.90
C SER A 135 -10.60 10.98 1.70
N LEU A 136 -9.44 11.57 1.41
CA LEU A 136 -9.00 12.87 1.91
C LEU A 136 -10.11 13.94 1.82
N PRO A 137 -10.98 13.98 0.77
CA PRO A 137 -12.10 14.90 0.73
C PRO A 137 -13.19 14.63 1.78
N ALA A 138 -13.52 13.38 2.10
CA ALA A 138 -14.53 13.08 3.13
C ALA A 138 -13.97 13.40 4.52
N LEU A 139 -12.72 13.01 4.77
CA LEU A 139 -12.04 13.33 6.02
C LEU A 139 -11.85 14.85 6.18
N GLN A 140 -11.49 15.57 5.11
CA GLN A 140 -11.36 17.02 5.13
C GLN A 140 -12.72 17.74 5.27
N ARG A 141 -13.81 17.17 4.74
CA ARG A 141 -15.18 17.66 4.99
C ARG A 141 -15.62 17.42 6.42
N GLU A 142 -15.29 16.28 7.00
CA GLU A 142 -15.57 15.94 8.39
C GLU A 142 -14.78 16.87 9.34
N TYR A 143 -13.48 17.08 9.11
CA TYR A 143 -12.69 18.04 9.86
C TYR A 143 -13.21 19.48 9.73
N ARG A 144 -13.63 19.92 8.53
CA ARG A 144 -14.25 21.25 8.35
C ARG A 144 -15.57 21.38 9.10
N SER A 145 -16.44 20.37 9.01
CA SER A 145 -17.72 20.33 9.73
C SER A 145 -17.52 20.40 11.25
N VAL A 146 -16.58 19.63 11.79
CA VAL A 146 -16.25 19.65 13.23
C VAL A 146 -15.67 21.01 13.64
N ALA A 147 -14.79 21.60 12.84
CA ALA A 147 -14.22 22.92 13.12
C ALA A 147 -15.29 24.03 13.09
N GLU A 148 -16.22 23.98 12.13
CA GLU A 148 -17.36 24.91 12.05
C GLU A 148 -18.33 24.75 13.23
N ALA A 149 -18.63 23.50 13.63
CA ALA A 149 -19.46 23.23 14.81
C ALA A 149 -18.81 23.75 16.11
N VAL A 150 -17.50 23.58 16.27
CA VAL A 150 -16.76 24.12 17.42
C VAL A 150 -16.70 25.65 17.38
N GLY A 151 -16.56 26.27 16.20
CA GLY A 151 -16.62 27.72 16.04
C GLY A 151 -17.98 28.30 16.43
N GLY A 152 -19.07 27.70 15.93
CA GLY A 152 -20.43 28.11 16.24
C GLY A 152 -20.77 27.98 17.73
N THR A 153 -20.37 26.88 18.38
CA THR A 153 -20.59 26.70 19.82
C THR A 153 -19.81 27.70 20.68
N ARG A 154 -18.59 28.08 20.29
CA ARG A 154 -17.84 29.16 20.95
C ARG A 154 -18.53 30.50 20.82
N GLN A 155 -18.97 30.86 19.61
CA GLN A 155 -19.68 32.11 19.37
C GLN A 155 -21.00 32.18 20.16
N VAL A 156 -21.75 31.08 20.23
CA VAL A 156 -22.97 30.99 21.05
C VAL A 156 -22.63 31.15 22.53
N THR A 157 -21.61 30.46 23.02
CA THR A 157 -21.18 30.55 24.42
C THR A 157 -20.72 31.96 24.79
N GLU A 158 -19.95 32.64 23.93
CA GLU A 158 -19.54 34.03 24.12
C GLU A 158 -20.74 34.99 24.06
N SER A 159 -21.70 34.75 23.18
CA SER A 159 -22.93 35.55 23.11
C SER A 159 -23.77 35.41 24.38
N LEU A 160 -23.90 34.19 24.93
CA LEU A 160 -24.58 33.94 26.20
C LEU A 160 -23.84 34.57 27.39
N GLN A 161 -22.50 34.52 27.40
CA GLN A 161 -21.72 35.19 28.43
C GLN A 161 -21.88 36.71 28.39
N ARG A 162 -21.88 37.32 27.19
CA ARG A 162 -22.17 38.75 27.01
C ARG A 162 -23.60 39.10 27.42
N ALA A 163 -24.58 38.30 27.02
CA ALA A 163 -25.97 38.48 27.41
C ALA A 163 -26.13 38.41 28.94
N ARG A 164 -25.48 37.44 29.59
CA ARG A 164 -25.44 37.33 31.06
C ARG A 164 -24.83 38.56 31.73
N ALA A 165 -23.74 39.10 31.18
CA ALA A 165 -23.11 40.31 31.72
C ALA A 165 -24.03 41.54 31.62
N VAL A 166 -24.69 41.74 30.46
CA VAL A 166 -25.65 42.84 30.27
C VAL A 166 -26.86 42.69 31.18
N LEU A 167 -27.42 41.48 31.31
CA LEU A 167 -28.54 41.23 32.23
C LEU A 167 -28.14 41.46 33.68
N GLY A 168 -26.93 41.06 34.09
CA GLY A 168 -26.39 41.36 35.42
C GLY A 168 -26.35 42.86 35.69
N GLN A 169 -25.83 43.64 34.74
CA GLN A 169 -25.80 45.10 34.84
C GLN A 169 -27.21 45.71 34.93
N GLN A 170 -28.17 45.19 34.16
CA GLN A 170 -29.56 45.66 34.23
C GLN A 170 -30.18 45.35 35.60
N VAL A 171 -29.95 44.16 36.16
CA VAL A 171 -30.44 43.79 37.49
C VAL A 171 -29.83 44.71 38.57
N GLU A 172 -28.52 44.94 38.52
CA GLU A 172 -27.85 45.88 39.45
C GLU A 172 -28.40 47.30 39.32
N GLN A 173 -28.63 47.78 38.09
CA GLN A 173 -29.23 49.08 37.86
C GLN A 173 -30.66 49.15 38.40
N THR A 174 -31.48 48.12 38.18
CA THR A 174 -32.84 48.07 38.73
C THR A 174 -32.84 48.05 40.26
N ALA A 175 -31.93 47.29 40.88
CA ALA A 175 -31.80 47.23 42.33
C ALA A 175 -31.37 48.59 42.91
N ALA A 176 -30.42 49.28 42.26
CA ALA A 176 -30.01 50.63 42.65
C ALA A 176 -31.18 51.62 42.54
N THR A 177 -31.96 51.59 41.46
CA THR A 177 -33.15 52.44 41.34
C THR A 177 -34.21 52.12 42.39
N MET A 178 -34.44 50.84 42.73
CA MET A 178 -35.39 50.48 43.79
C MET A 178 -34.92 50.98 45.16
N ALA A 179 -33.63 50.88 45.48
CA ALA A 179 -33.08 51.43 46.73
C ALA A 179 -33.26 52.96 46.83
N VAL A 180 -33.11 53.70 45.72
CA VAL A 180 -33.41 55.13 45.66
C VAL A 180 -34.90 55.41 45.85
N LEU A 181 -35.78 54.60 45.26
CA LEU A 181 -37.22 54.74 45.47
C LEU A 181 -37.63 54.44 46.91
N ASP A 182 -37.05 53.43 47.55
CA ASP A 182 -37.32 53.08 48.95
C ASP A 182 -36.87 54.20 49.90
N SER A 183 -35.67 54.76 49.71
CA SER A 183 -35.21 55.92 50.48
C SER A 183 -36.10 57.15 50.26
N SER A 184 -36.53 57.40 49.02
CA SER A 184 -37.45 58.50 48.70
C SER A 184 -38.81 58.32 49.37
N ASN A 185 -39.35 57.08 49.38
CA ASN A 185 -40.59 56.74 50.08
C ASN A 185 -40.46 56.91 51.59
N ALA A 186 -39.32 56.53 52.19
CA ALA A 186 -39.07 56.74 53.61
C ALA A 186 -39.05 58.24 53.96
N VAL A 187 -38.40 59.08 53.14
CA VAL A 187 -38.39 60.54 53.32
C VAL A 187 -39.80 61.12 53.16
N LEU A 188 -40.57 60.70 52.15
CA LEU A 188 -41.96 61.10 51.97
C LEU A 188 -42.84 60.67 53.16
N GLY A 189 -42.60 59.48 53.71
CA GLY A 189 -43.25 58.99 54.93
C GLY A 189 -42.96 59.91 56.12
N ALA A 190 -41.69 60.22 56.38
CA ALA A 190 -41.28 61.12 57.45
C ALA A 190 -41.84 62.54 57.26
N ALA A 191 -41.81 63.08 56.03
CA ALA A 191 -42.38 64.39 55.72
C ALA A 191 -43.91 64.41 55.91
N LYS A 192 -44.59 63.32 55.54
CA LYS A 192 -46.04 63.15 55.79
C LYS A 192 -46.33 63.10 57.28
N GLU A 193 -45.55 62.33 58.05
CA GLU A 193 -45.68 62.25 59.51
C GLU A 193 -45.47 63.63 60.16
N GLU A 194 -44.42 64.34 59.78
CA GLU A 194 -44.15 65.70 60.25
C GLU A 194 -45.29 66.66 59.91
N PHE A 195 -45.79 66.64 58.67
CA PHE A 195 -46.93 67.46 58.25
C PHE A 195 -48.19 67.15 59.05
N THR A 196 -48.49 65.87 59.30
CA THR A 196 -49.63 65.50 60.15
C THR A 196 -49.45 65.91 61.61
N GLY A 197 -48.22 65.83 62.13
CA GLY A 197 -47.88 66.32 63.47
C GLY A 197 -48.03 67.83 63.60
N GLN A 198 -47.59 68.59 62.59
CA GLN A 198 -47.77 70.04 62.52
C GLN A 198 -49.25 70.44 62.42
N GLN A 199 -50.07 69.70 61.66
CA GLN A 199 -51.52 69.92 61.62
C GLN A 199 -52.20 69.65 62.97
N GLN A 200 -51.75 68.64 63.72
CA GLN A 200 -52.28 68.35 65.06
C GLN A 200 -51.85 69.41 66.09
N LEU A 201 -50.63 69.95 65.97
CA LEU A 201 -50.16 71.06 66.81
C LEU A 201 -50.91 72.38 66.55
N ASN A 202 -51.22 72.70 65.29
CA ASN A 202 -52.00 73.88 64.90
C ASN A 202 -53.50 73.78 65.21
N ARG A 203 -53.98 72.64 65.72
CA ARG A 203 -55.39 72.40 66.09
C ARG A 203 -55.66 72.53 67.60
N ARG A 204 -54.72 73.04 68.39
CA ARG A 204 -54.91 73.47 69.78
C ARG A 204 -54.94 74.98 69.87
#